data_AF-A0A6L5ZSZ0-F1
#
_entry.id   AF-A0A6L5ZSZ0-F1
#
_cell.length_a   1.000
_cell.length_b   1.000
_cell.length_c   1.000
_cell.angle_alpha   90.00
_cell.angle_beta   90.00
_cell.angle_gamma   90.00
#
_symmetry.space_group_name_H-M   'P 1'
#
loop_
_entity.id
_entity.type
_entity.pdbx_description
1 polymer ?
#
loop_
_entity_poly.entity_id
_entity_poly.type
_entity_poly.pdbx_seq_one_letter_code
_entity_poly.pdbx_strand_id
1 'polypeptide(L)'
;PQIGFVSSFLPTADRDPVRGGFSSYPEVLDPKLLVSVWKGDLGLNSGVAQSVYRIDTSKMERIGLKALVLNEPYDFGEGSITFTGWNSWVNLQIVDDPGKGYALLGAILAILGLLTSLFTRQRRVWAKQSGRKTQLAGLAKNGIPGLQEEIAELVKGVSNDK
;
A
#
# COMPACT_ATOMS: atom_id res chain seq x y z
N PRO A 1 22.67 0.98 40.49
CA PRO A 1 22.40 1.91 39.37
C PRO A 1 22.02 1.08 38.15
N GLN A 2 21.18 1.61 37.26
CA GLN A 2 20.75 0.88 36.07
C GLN A 2 21.71 1.16 34.90
N ILE A 3 21.92 0.16 34.04
CA ILE A 3 22.81 0.24 32.88
C ILE A 3 21.98 0.16 31.60
N GLY A 4 22.18 1.12 30.71
CA GLY A 4 21.55 1.20 29.40
C GLY A 4 22.58 1.14 28.29
N PHE A 5 22.24 0.46 27.19
CA PHE A 5 23.08 0.37 26.01
C PHE A 5 22.35 0.98 24.83
N VAL A 6 22.99 1.93 24.15
CA VAL A 6 22.57 2.41 22.84
C VAL A 6 23.57 1.88 21.84
N SER A 7 23.12 1.07 20.89
CA SER A 7 24.00 0.47 19.91
C SER A 7 23.53 0.68 18.47
N SER A 8 24.49 0.76 17.56
CA SER A 8 24.27 0.80 16.12
C SER A 8 25.16 -0.25 15.47
N PHE A 9 24.53 -1.14 14.70
CA PHE A 9 25.24 -2.18 13.97
C PHE A 9 25.61 -1.66 12.58
N LEU A 10 26.89 -1.79 12.24
CA LEU A 10 27.46 -1.41 10.95
C LEU A 10 27.96 -2.68 10.24
N PRO A 11 27.20 -3.24 9.28
CA PRO A 11 27.62 -4.40 8.47
C PRO A 11 28.97 -4.21 7.78
N THR A 12 29.19 -3.06 7.16
CA THR A 12 30.46 -2.67 6.57
C THR A 12 30.82 -1.29 7.09
N ALA A 13 31.57 -1.25 8.19
CA ALA A 13 31.84 -0.03 8.92
C ALA A 13 32.75 0.93 8.15
N ASP A 14 32.30 2.16 8.01
CA ASP A 14 33.07 3.27 7.46
C ASP A 14 32.83 4.54 8.31
N ARG A 15 33.66 5.56 8.15
CA ARG A 15 33.61 6.77 8.96
C ARG A 15 33.79 8.03 8.13
N ASP A 16 32.85 8.93 8.28
CA ASP A 16 32.89 10.26 7.70
C ASP A 16 33.12 11.32 8.80
N PRO A 17 33.95 12.36 8.57
CA PRO A 17 34.20 13.41 9.56
C PRO A 17 32.96 14.20 9.98
N VAL A 18 31.94 14.31 9.12
CA VAL A 18 30.72 15.09 9.37
C VAL A 18 29.59 14.19 9.88
N ARG A 19 29.40 13.00 9.27
CA ARG A 19 28.29 12.09 9.56
C ARG A 19 28.58 11.09 10.68
N GLY A 20 29.85 10.90 11.05
CA GLY A 20 30.26 9.87 12.01
C GLY A 20 30.36 8.47 11.37
N GLY A 21 30.19 7.42 12.18
CA GLY A 21 30.23 6.04 11.70
C GLY A 21 28.95 5.64 10.96
N PHE A 22 29.10 5.02 9.79
CA PHE A 22 27.98 4.55 8.96
C PHE A 22 28.31 3.21 8.29
N SER A 23 27.31 2.56 7.70
CA SER A 23 27.53 1.35 6.90
C SER A 23 27.66 1.74 5.43
N SER A 24 28.82 1.50 4.82
CA SER A 24 29.06 1.84 3.41
C SER A 24 28.46 0.83 2.44
N TYR A 25 28.23 -0.41 2.89
CA TYR A 25 27.66 -1.49 2.10
C TYR A 25 26.70 -2.34 2.96
N PRO A 26 25.61 -2.91 2.39
CA PRO A 26 24.61 -3.67 3.16
C PRO A 26 25.07 -5.08 3.55
N GLU A 27 26.02 -5.68 2.82
CA GLU A 27 26.60 -6.97 3.19
C GLU A 27 27.53 -6.81 4.40
N VAL A 28 27.78 -7.90 5.12
CA VAL A 28 28.57 -7.87 6.36
C VAL A 28 30.05 -8.13 6.06
N LEU A 29 30.75 -7.11 5.57
CA LEU A 29 32.17 -7.20 5.15
C LEU A 29 33.15 -6.72 6.23
N ASP A 30 32.77 -5.72 7.03
CA ASP A 30 33.54 -5.22 8.18
C ASP A 30 32.57 -4.93 9.36
N PRO A 31 32.08 -5.98 10.03
CA PRO A 31 31.05 -5.85 11.07
C PRO A 31 31.59 -5.16 12.31
N LYS A 32 30.99 -4.02 12.66
CA LYS A 32 31.23 -3.34 13.94
C LYS A 32 29.94 -3.01 14.65
N LEU A 33 29.94 -3.17 15.96
CA LEU A 33 28.85 -2.72 16.82
C LEU A 33 29.30 -1.47 17.58
N LEU A 34 28.84 -0.30 17.16
CA LEU A 34 29.06 0.93 17.91
C LEU A 34 28.17 0.90 19.16
N VAL A 35 28.76 0.90 20.34
CA VAL A 35 28.04 0.86 21.62
C VAL A 35 28.37 2.09 22.44
N SER A 36 27.33 2.75 22.93
CA SER A 36 27.38 3.76 23.99
C SER A 36 26.76 3.17 25.25
N VAL A 37 27.54 3.12 26.33
CA VAL A 37 27.14 2.58 27.63
C VAL A 37 26.78 3.73 28.56
N TRP A 38 25.61 3.63 29.19
CA TRP A 38 25.04 4.65 30.06
C TRP A 38 24.73 4.08 31.44
N LYS A 39 25.00 4.85 32.49
CA LYS A 39 24.75 4.50 33.88
C LYS A 39 23.88 5.57 34.54
N GLY A 40 22.81 5.15 35.20
CA GLY A 40 21.91 6.10 35.88
C GLY A 40 20.55 5.49 36.20
N ASP A 41 19.51 6.29 36.03
CA ASP A 41 18.11 5.89 36.16
C ASP A 41 17.47 5.74 34.78
N LEU A 42 17.06 4.53 34.41
CA LEU A 42 16.33 4.21 33.18
C LEU A 42 14.81 4.39 33.36
N GLY A 43 14.34 4.75 34.55
CA GLY A 43 12.91 4.88 34.84
C GLY A 43 12.17 3.53 34.94
N LEU A 44 12.87 2.40 34.95
CA LEU A 44 12.26 1.06 35.00
C LEU A 44 11.46 0.81 36.29
N ASN A 45 11.80 1.53 37.36
CA ASN A 45 11.13 1.41 38.66
C ASN A 45 9.92 2.36 38.80
N SER A 46 9.64 3.20 37.79
CA SER A 46 8.60 4.24 37.88
C SER A 46 7.17 3.71 37.67
N GLY A 47 7.01 2.44 37.26
CA GLY A 47 5.72 1.87 36.87
C GLY A 47 5.20 2.34 35.50
N VAL A 48 5.90 3.27 34.83
CA VAL A 48 5.58 3.72 33.47
C VAL A 48 6.30 2.85 32.45
N ALA A 49 5.56 2.32 31.47
CA ALA A 49 6.14 1.52 30.40
C ALA A 49 7.19 2.31 29.61
N GLN A 50 8.38 1.70 29.44
CA GLN A 50 9.51 2.27 28.69
C GLN A 50 9.71 1.51 27.38
N SER A 51 10.26 2.19 26.36
CA SER A 51 10.64 1.53 25.11
C SER A 51 11.91 0.71 25.31
N VAL A 52 11.94 -0.50 24.77
CA VAL A 52 13.16 -1.32 24.70
C VAL A 52 14.10 -0.90 23.56
N TYR A 53 13.58 -0.17 22.58
CA TYR A 53 14.33 0.28 21.39
C TYR A 53 14.90 1.69 21.55
N ARG A 54 14.43 2.44 22.54
CA ARG A 54 14.85 3.82 22.82
C ARG A 54 14.91 4.02 24.32
N ILE A 55 16.09 4.40 24.81
CA ILE A 55 16.27 4.77 26.22
C ILE A 55 16.31 6.29 26.36
N ASP A 56 15.79 6.80 27.47
CA ASP A 56 15.96 8.21 27.86
C ASP A 56 17.29 8.35 28.61
N THR A 57 18.24 9.07 28.02
CA THR A 57 19.57 9.29 28.60
C THR A 57 19.67 10.61 29.38
N SER A 58 18.58 11.36 29.55
CA SER A 58 18.60 12.70 30.20
C SER A 58 19.06 12.66 31.65
N LYS A 59 18.80 11.55 32.36
CA LYS A 59 19.20 11.31 33.76
C LYS A 59 20.31 10.26 33.88
N MET A 60 21.09 10.06 32.82
CA MET A 60 22.15 9.06 32.78
C MET A 60 23.48 9.69 32.39
N GLU A 61 24.55 9.11 32.92
CA GLU A 61 25.93 9.45 32.56
C GLU A 61 26.46 8.44 31.55
N ARG A 62 27.14 8.92 30.50
CA ARG A 62 27.80 8.04 29.54
C ARG A 62 29.14 7.57 30.10
N ILE A 63 29.23 6.28 30.41
CA ILE A 63 30.42 5.65 31.02
C ILE A 63 31.30 4.90 30.01
N GLY A 64 30.84 4.72 28.78
CA GLY A 64 31.62 4.03 27.76
C GLY A 64 31.18 4.36 26.34
N LEU A 65 32.15 4.39 25.42
CA LEU A 65 31.92 4.51 23.99
C LEU A 65 32.96 3.68 23.26
N LYS A 66 32.55 2.63 22.56
CA LYS A 66 33.46 1.75 21.83
C LYS A 66 32.82 1.19 20.56
N ALA A 67 33.63 1.02 19.53
CA ALA A 67 33.31 0.19 18.38
C ALA A 67 33.76 -1.24 18.70
N LEU A 68 32.82 -2.14 18.98
CA LEU A 68 33.13 -3.54 19.27
C LEU A 68 33.37 -4.30 17.98
N VAL A 69 34.43 -5.10 17.99
CA VAL A 69 34.74 -6.10 16.97
C VAL A 69 34.17 -7.45 17.42
N LEU A 70 33.91 -8.34 16.47
CA LEU A 70 33.38 -9.67 16.73
C LEU A 70 34.25 -10.43 17.74
N ASN A 71 33.60 -10.99 18.76
CA ASN A 71 34.20 -11.75 19.86
C ASN A 71 35.22 -11.00 20.72
N GLU A 72 35.25 -9.65 20.66
CA GLU A 72 36.07 -8.84 21.54
C GLU A 72 35.25 -8.36 22.75
N PRO A 73 35.58 -8.79 23.99
CA PRO A 73 34.93 -8.29 25.18
C PRO A 73 35.40 -6.86 25.48
N TYR A 74 34.45 -6.01 25.88
CA TYR A 74 34.72 -4.67 26.38
C TYR A 74 34.24 -4.55 27.82
N ASP A 75 35.19 -4.33 28.72
CA ASP A 75 34.92 -4.01 30.13
C ASP A 75 34.70 -2.50 30.28
N PHE A 76 33.57 -2.13 30.86
CA PHE A 76 33.18 -0.74 31.16
C PHE A 76 33.17 -0.44 32.67
N GLY A 77 33.83 -1.28 33.48
CA GLY A 77 34.01 -1.14 34.92
C GLY A 77 32.85 -1.69 35.76
N GLU A 78 31.62 -1.55 35.27
CA GLU A 78 30.40 -2.09 35.92
C GLU A 78 29.97 -3.45 35.35
N GLY A 79 30.73 -3.97 34.38
CA GLY A 79 30.44 -5.20 33.66
C GLY A 79 31.17 -5.24 32.32
N SER A 80 30.90 -6.28 31.53
CA SER A 80 31.45 -6.43 30.18
C SER A 80 30.37 -6.71 29.14
N ILE A 81 30.62 -6.28 27.91
CA ILE A 81 29.78 -6.56 26.75
C ILE A 81 30.64 -7.15 25.63
N THR A 82 30.13 -8.16 24.96
CA THR A 82 30.81 -8.82 23.84
C THR A 82 29.88 -8.85 22.64
N PHE A 83 30.37 -8.43 21.49
CA PHE A 83 29.64 -8.59 20.23
C PHE A 83 29.89 -10.00 19.69
N THR A 84 28.92 -10.91 19.85
CA THR A 84 29.08 -12.34 19.53
C THR A 84 28.71 -12.71 18.09
N GLY A 85 27.91 -11.89 17.41
CA GLY A 85 27.49 -12.14 16.04
C GLY A 85 26.16 -11.47 15.70
N TRP A 86 25.66 -11.80 14.51
CA TRP A 86 24.39 -11.31 13.97
C TRP A 86 23.63 -12.47 13.32
N ASN A 87 22.31 -12.34 13.25
CA ASN A 87 21.47 -13.24 12.48
C ASN A 87 20.85 -12.45 11.33
N SER A 88 21.08 -12.90 10.10
CA SER A 88 20.43 -12.32 8.93
C SER A 88 18.93 -12.64 8.99
N TRP A 89 18.11 -11.59 8.98
CA TRP A 89 16.66 -11.70 8.96
C TRP A 89 16.08 -10.82 7.86
N VAL A 90 14.98 -11.26 7.26
CA VAL A 90 14.23 -10.50 6.28
C VAL A 90 12.74 -10.59 6.60
N ASN A 91 12.05 -9.45 6.59
CA ASN A 91 10.59 -9.40 6.63
C ASN A 91 10.08 -9.38 5.19
N LEU A 92 9.54 -10.49 4.71
CA LEU A 92 8.85 -10.52 3.42
C LEU A 92 7.36 -10.35 3.67
N GLN A 93 6.82 -9.19 3.31
CA GLN A 93 5.38 -8.97 3.26
C GLN A 93 4.90 -9.25 1.85
N ILE A 94 4.16 -10.34 1.70
CA ILE A 94 3.50 -10.70 0.45
C ILE A 94 2.05 -10.25 0.57
N VAL A 95 1.66 -9.29 -0.25
CA VAL A 95 0.26 -8.82 -0.33
C VAL A 95 -0.35 -9.43 -1.59
N ASP A 96 -1.36 -10.27 -1.41
CA ASP A 96 -2.18 -10.81 -2.49
C ASP A 96 -3.57 -10.17 -2.45
N ASP A 97 -3.99 -9.58 -3.58
CA ASP A 97 -5.24 -8.85 -3.71
C ASP A 97 -6.17 -9.55 -4.72
N PRO A 98 -6.78 -10.70 -4.36
CA PRO A 98 -7.60 -11.49 -5.30
C PRO A 98 -8.86 -10.73 -5.76
N GLY A 99 -9.28 -9.70 -5.03
CA GLY A 99 -10.43 -8.86 -5.36
C GLY A 99 -10.26 -7.95 -6.58
N LYS A 100 -9.01 -7.66 -6.99
CA LYS A 100 -8.73 -6.71 -8.09
C LYS A 100 -9.40 -7.13 -9.41
N GLY A 101 -9.40 -8.44 -9.71
CA GLY A 101 -10.05 -8.97 -10.91
C GLY A 101 -11.57 -8.78 -10.89
N TYR A 102 -12.22 -9.06 -9.76
CA TYR A 102 -13.65 -8.87 -9.59
C TYR A 102 -14.05 -7.39 -9.64
N ALA A 103 -13.25 -6.51 -9.05
CA ALA A 103 -13.48 -5.06 -9.08
C ALA A 103 -13.41 -4.51 -10.52
N LEU A 104 -12.42 -4.95 -11.31
CA LEU A 104 -12.31 -4.58 -12.73
C LEU A 104 -13.54 -5.06 -13.53
N LEU A 105 -13.95 -6.31 -13.36
CA LEU A 105 -15.12 -6.86 -14.04
C LEU A 105 -16.40 -6.08 -13.66
N GLY A 106 -16.57 -5.78 -12.37
CA GLY A 106 -17.69 -4.97 -11.89
C GLY A 106 -17.70 -3.56 -12.49
N ALA A 107 -16.55 -2.89 -12.57
CA ALA A 107 -16.43 -1.58 -13.19
C ALA A 107 -16.79 -1.61 -14.68
N ILE A 108 -16.32 -2.62 -15.42
CA ILE A 108 -16.66 -2.80 -16.84
C ILE A 108 -18.17 -2.99 -17.02
N LEU A 109 -18.79 -3.87 -16.22
CA LEU A 109 -20.23 -4.12 -16.30
C LEU A 109 -21.06 -2.88 -15.94
N ALA A 110 -20.63 -2.10 -14.95
CA ALA A 110 -21.28 -0.85 -14.58
C ALA A 110 -21.22 0.19 -15.71
N ILE A 111 -20.06 0.36 -16.36
CA ILE A 111 -19.90 1.25 -17.51
C ILE A 111 -20.77 0.79 -18.67
N LEU A 112 -20.76 -0.50 -19.00
CA LEU A 112 -21.60 -1.04 -20.08
C LEU A 112 -23.09 -0.87 -19.80
N GLY A 113 -23.53 -1.12 -18.56
CA GLY A 113 -24.92 -0.90 -18.14
C GLY A 113 -25.31 0.58 -18.26
N LEU A 114 -24.43 1.49 -17.84
CA LEU A 114 -24.64 2.93 -17.97
C LEU A 114 -24.74 3.36 -19.44
N LEU A 115 -23.80 2.94 -20.28
CA LEU A 115 -23.83 3.24 -21.72
C LEU A 115 -25.11 2.69 -22.36
N THR A 116 -25.48 1.45 -22.07
CA THR A 116 -26.72 0.86 -22.57
C THR A 116 -27.93 1.68 -22.13
N SER A 117 -27.99 2.09 -20.87
CA SER A 117 -29.06 2.94 -20.34
C SER A 117 -29.18 4.29 -21.06
N LEU A 118 -28.05 4.95 -21.32
CA LEU A 118 -28.01 6.26 -21.97
C LEU A 118 -28.29 6.20 -23.47
N PHE A 119 -27.81 5.17 -24.16
CA PHE A 119 -27.93 5.06 -25.62
C PHE A 119 -29.16 4.27 -26.08
N THR A 120 -29.84 3.53 -25.20
CA THR A 120 -31.09 2.85 -25.56
C THR A 120 -32.20 3.88 -25.81
N ARG A 121 -32.60 4.00 -27.08
CA ARG A 121 -33.69 4.90 -27.49
C ARG A 121 -35.02 4.34 -26.98
N GLN A 122 -35.62 4.98 -25.99
CA GLN A 122 -37.00 4.68 -25.58
C GLN A 122 -37.99 5.21 -26.63
N ARG A 123 -38.39 4.36 -27.58
CA ARG A 123 -39.41 4.65 -28.60
C ARG A 123 -40.65 3.81 -28.32
N ARG A 124 -41.83 4.43 -28.44
CA ARG A 124 -43.11 3.71 -28.42
C ARG A 124 -43.65 3.69 -29.84
N VAL A 125 -43.95 2.50 -30.35
CA VAL A 125 -44.56 2.29 -31.65
C VAL A 125 -45.90 1.60 -31.43
N TRP A 126 -46.94 2.12 -32.06
CA TRP A 126 -48.26 1.52 -32.07
C TRP A 126 -48.63 1.10 -33.49
N ALA A 127 -49.15 -0.10 -33.63
CA ALA A 127 -49.73 -0.59 -34.86
C ALA A 127 -51.23 -0.79 -34.66
N LYS A 128 -52.04 -0.32 -35.62
CA LYS A 128 -53.48 -0.53 -35.65
C LYS A 128 -53.88 -1.11 -37.00
N GLN A 129 -54.52 -2.28 -36.98
CA GLN A 129 -55.12 -2.88 -38.17
C GLN A 129 -56.59 -2.44 -38.28
N SER A 130 -57.00 -1.94 -39.45
CA SER A 130 -58.40 -1.63 -39.77
C SER A 130 -58.75 -2.21 -41.14
N GLY A 131 -59.40 -3.38 -41.15
CA GLY A 131 -59.66 -4.14 -42.37
C GLY A 131 -58.35 -4.52 -43.08
N ARG A 132 -58.21 -4.16 -44.36
CA ARG A 132 -57.00 -4.39 -45.17
C ARG A 132 -55.90 -3.33 -44.99
N LYS A 133 -56.16 -2.26 -44.21
CA LYS A 133 -55.22 -1.16 -43.97
C LYS A 133 -54.53 -1.33 -42.61
N THR A 134 -53.21 -1.16 -42.60
CA THR A 134 -52.38 -1.14 -41.38
C THR A 134 -51.90 0.29 -41.16
N GLN A 135 -52.14 0.82 -39.98
CA GLN A 135 -51.69 2.16 -39.55
C GLN A 135 -50.58 1.98 -38.53
N LEU A 136 -49.44 2.64 -38.76
CA LEU A 136 -48.30 2.66 -37.85
C LEU A 136 -48.12 4.09 -37.34
N ALA A 137 -47.94 4.23 -36.02
CA ALA A 137 -47.66 5.50 -35.36
C ALA A 137 -46.48 5.34 -34.40
N GLY A 138 -45.57 6.30 -34.40
CA GLY A 138 -44.43 6.33 -33.48
C GLY A 138 -44.45 7.58 -32.62
N LEU A 139 -44.07 7.46 -31.35
CA LEU A 139 -43.76 8.57 -30.47
C LEU A 139 -42.39 8.35 -29.84
N ALA A 140 -41.48 9.28 -30.08
CA ALA A 140 -40.20 9.36 -29.39
C ALA A 140 -40.29 10.41 -28.29
N LYS A 141 -39.96 10.02 -27.06
CA LYS A 141 -39.78 10.98 -25.96
C LYS A 141 -38.54 11.83 -26.31
N ASN A 142 -38.67 13.15 -26.32
CA ASN A 142 -37.63 14.15 -26.65
C ASN A 142 -37.30 14.38 -28.14
N GLY A 143 -38.14 13.96 -29.09
CA GLY A 143 -37.99 14.39 -30.50
C GLY A 143 -36.68 13.94 -31.18
N ILE A 144 -36.10 12.82 -30.74
CA ILE A 144 -34.84 12.27 -31.26
C ILE A 144 -34.96 12.01 -32.78
N PRO A 145 -34.00 12.49 -33.61
CA PRO A 145 -34.04 12.29 -35.06
C PRO A 145 -34.00 10.82 -35.47
N GLY A 146 -34.54 10.51 -36.66
CA GLY A 146 -34.60 9.16 -37.22
C GLY A 146 -35.82 8.32 -36.83
N LEU A 147 -36.84 8.91 -36.18
CA LEU A 147 -38.13 8.19 -35.96
C LEU A 147 -38.91 8.03 -37.27
N GLN A 148 -38.90 9.06 -38.11
CA GLN A 148 -39.59 9.07 -39.39
C GLN A 148 -39.01 8.01 -40.35
N GLU A 149 -37.68 7.86 -40.37
CA GLU A 149 -36.98 6.84 -41.16
C GLU A 149 -37.33 5.43 -40.66
N GLU A 150 -37.26 5.17 -39.35
CA GLU A 150 -37.63 3.87 -38.77
C GLU A 150 -39.12 3.53 -39.01
N ILE A 151 -40.04 4.49 -38.87
CA ILE A 151 -41.46 4.26 -39.19
C ILE A 151 -41.66 3.99 -40.68
N ALA A 152 -40.93 4.69 -41.56
CA ALA A 152 -40.99 4.45 -43.00
C ALA A 152 -40.45 3.06 -43.38
N GLU A 153 -39.36 2.60 -42.74
CA GLU A 153 -38.86 1.22 -42.89
C GLU A 153 -39.88 0.19 -42.41
N LEU A 154 -40.52 0.40 -41.26
CA LEU A 154 -41.57 -0.49 -40.75
C LEU A 154 -42.78 -0.53 -41.68
N VAL A 155 -43.21 0.62 -42.22
CA VAL A 155 -44.30 0.69 -43.23
C VAL A 155 -43.91 -0.09 -44.49
N LYS A 156 -42.67 0.07 -44.96
CA LYS A 156 -42.17 -0.64 -46.15
C LYS A 156 -42.11 -2.14 -45.92
N GLY A 157 -41.63 -2.60 -44.76
CA GLY A 157 -41.61 -4.01 -44.38
C GLY A 157 -43.00 -4.64 -44.34
N VAL A 158 -43.96 -3.97 -43.70
CA VAL A 158 -45.35 -4.45 -43.61
C VAL A 158 -46.08 -4.41 -44.96
N SER A 159 -45.72 -3.49 -45.85
CA SER A 159 -46.29 -3.42 -47.20
C SER A 159 -45.71 -4.44 -48.17
N ASN A 160 -44.47 -4.91 -47.95
CA ASN A 160 -43.80 -5.91 -48.79
C ASN A 160 -44.18 -7.36 -48.44
N ASP A 161 -44.83 -7.59 -47.31
CA ASP A 161 -45.27 -8.91 -46.84
C ASP A 161 -46.70 -9.27 -47.34
N LYS A 162 -47.06 -8.78 -48.54
CA LYS A 162 -48.35 -9.04 -49.22
C LYS A 162 -48.16 -9.49 -50.65
#